data_AF-W9RQT9-F1
#
_entry.id   AF-W9RQT9-F1
#
_cell.length_a   1.000
_cell.length_b   1.000
_cell.length_c   1.000
_cell.angle_alpha   90.00
_cell.angle_beta   90.00
_cell.angle_gamma   90.00
#
_symmetry.space_group_name_H-M   'P 1'
#
loop_
_entity.id
_entity.type
_entity.pdbx_description
1 polymer ?
#
loop_
_entity_poly.entity_id
_entity_poly.type
_entity_poly.pdbx_seq_one_letter_code
_entity_poly.pdbx_strand_id
1 'polypeptide(L)'
;MTFSGRYVILMMAIFSMYTGLIYNEFFSVPFELFGPSAYGCRDPSCRDATTIGLIKVRDTYPFGVDPKWHVTGRDTNPVRSLHFNCQILLLLSALIAVPWMMFPKPFLLKKQHDERHQGQLYTMLHSADDPLEEQLQLDSHSHEEFEFSEVFVHQLIHTIEFVLGAVSNTASYLRLWALSLAHSELSSVFYDKVLLLAWGFNNVIILIIGIVVFVFATVGVLLVMETLSAFLHALRLHWVEFQNKFYVGNGYKFSPFSFTIVSEDDE
;
A
#
# COMPACT_ATOMS: atom_id res chain seq x y z
N MET A 1 -5.92 -17.65 18.58
CA MET A 1 -5.81 -16.42 17.77
C MET A 1 -7.02 -16.19 16.87
N THR A 2 -7.47 -17.19 16.10
CA THR A 2 -8.61 -17.11 15.16
C THR A 2 -9.92 -16.63 15.79
N PHE A 3 -10.25 -17.02 17.02
CA PHE A 3 -11.48 -16.57 17.69
C PHE A 3 -11.50 -15.06 17.99
N SER A 4 -10.34 -14.45 18.28
CA SER A 4 -10.21 -13.01 18.52
C SER A 4 -10.25 -12.22 17.21
N GLY A 5 -9.81 -12.81 16.10
CA GLY A 5 -9.77 -12.20 14.77
C GLY A 5 -11.02 -12.38 13.90
N ARG A 6 -12.11 -12.94 14.45
CA ARG A 6 -13.31 -13.33 13.67
C ARG A 6 -13.89 -12.21 12.80
N TYR A 7 -13.90 -10.97 13.29
CA TYR A 7 -14.42 -9.82 12.54
C TYR A 7 -13.49 -9.41 11.39
N VAL A 8 -12.18 -9.59 11.57
CA VAL A 8 -11.20 -9.32 10.52
C VAL A 8 -11.39 -10.32 9.37
N ILE A 9 -11.53 -11.62 9.70
CA ILE A 9 -11.77 -12.66 8.70
C ILE A 9 -13.09 -12.42 7.95
N LEU A 10 -14.15 -12.04 8.68
CA LEU A 10 -15.45 -11.73 8.08
C LEU A 10 -15.36 -10.54 7.11
N MET A 11 -14.67 -9.47 7.48
CA MET A 11 -14.49 -8.31 6.61
C MET A 11 -13.62 -8.63 5.38
N MET A 12 -12.56 -9.41 5.57
CA MET A 12 -11.73 -9.88 4.45
C MET A 12 -12.55 -10.72 3.46
N ALA A 13 -13.45 -11.58 3.93
CA ALA A 13 -14.31 -12.39 3.08
C ALA A 13 -15.31 -11.54 2.27
N ILE A 14 -15.95 -10.54 2.91
CA ILE A 14 -16.89 -9.64 2.22
C ILE A 14 -16.18 -8.82 1.15
N PHE A 15 -15.02 -8.24 1.48
CA PHE A 15 -14.26 -7.46 0.50
C PHE A 15 -13.69 -8.34 -0.62
N SER A 16 -13.26 -9.57 -0.31
CA SER A 16 -12.82 -10.54 -1.32
C SER A 16 -13.94 -10.88 -2.31
N MET A 17 -15.18 -11.10 -1.81
CA MET A 17 -16.35 -11.33 -2.66
C MET A 17 -16.65 -10.12 -3.55
N TYR A 18 -16.58 -8.91 -2.99
CA TYR A 18 -16.77 -7.68 -3.76
C TYR A 18 -15.69 -7.49 -4.85
N THR A 19 -14.41 -7.71 -4.52
CA THR A 19 -13.34 -7.61 -5.52
C THR A 19 -13.45 -8.71 -6.57
N GLY A 20 -13.84 -9.94 -6.20
CA GLY A 20 -14.06 -11.03 -7.15
C GLY A 20 -15.17 -10.71 -8.16
N LEU A 21 -16.25 -10.05 -7.71
CA LEU A 21 -17.30 -9.56 -8.59
C LEU A 21 -16.81 -8.45 -9.54
N ILE A 22 -15.92 -7.56 -9.08
CA ILE A 22 -15.31 -6.53 -9.93
C ILE A 22 -14.38 -7.16 -10.98
N TYR A 23 -13.52 -8.09 -10.57
CA TYR A 23 -12.63 -8.81 -11.50
C TYR A 23 -13.38 -9.74 -12.44
N ASN A 24 -14.63 -10.09 -12.10
CA ASN A 24 -15.47 -11.01 -12.85
C ASN A 24 -14.79 -12.38 -13.02
N GLU A 25 -14.19 -12.89 -11.95
CA GLU A 25 -13.50 -14.18 -11.92
C GLU A 25 -14.13 -15.06 -10.83
N PHE A 26 -14.77 -16.17 -11.24
CA PHE A 26 -15.26 -17.20 -10.32
C PHE A 26 -14.54 -18.51 -10.65
N PHE A 27 -13.71 -19.01 -9.73
CA PHE A 27 -12.88 -20.21 -9.93
C PHE A 27 -12.08 -20.16 -11.26
N SER A 28 -11.49 -19.00 -11.57
CA SER A 28 -10.75 -18.73 -12.81
C SER A 28 -11.57 -18.70 -14.12
N VAL A 29 -12.91 -18.72 -14.03
CA VAL A 29 -13.78 -18.61 -15.20
C VAL A 29 -14.53 -17.28 -15.18
N PRO A 30 -14.51 -16.49 -16.27
CA PRO A 30 -15.29 -15.27 -16.35
C PRO A 30 -16.76 -15.55 -16.67
N PHE A 31 -17.67 -14.83 -16.03
CA PHE A 31 -19.12 -14.98 -16.23
C PHE A 31 -19.74 -13.74 -16.91
N GLU A 32 -20.70 -13.94 -17.79
CA GLU A 32 -21.49 -12.85 -18.40
C GLU A 32 -22.69 -12.48 -17.50
N LEU A 33 -22.43 -12.13 -16.22
CA LEU A 33 -23.48 -11.97 -15.19
C LEU A 33 -24.38 -10.74 -15.42
N PHE A 34 -23.84 -9.65 -15.94
CA PHE A 34 -24.54 -8.36 -16.09
C PHE A 34 -24.82 -7.97 -17.54
N GLY A 35 -24.55 -8.87 -18.49
CA GLY A 35 -24.78 -8.65 -19.92
C GLY A 35 -23.70 -9.31 -20.78
N PRO A 36 -23.84 -9.26 -22.12
CA PRO A 36 -22.81 -9.75 -23.00
C PRO A 36 -21.62 -8.78 -23.07
N SER A 37 -20.44 -9.29 -23.40
CA SER A 37 -19.21 -8.48 -23.52
C SER A 37 -19.37 -7.28 -24.47
N ALA A 38 -18.72 -6.16 -24.12
CA ALA A 38 -18.63 -4.95 -24.95
C ALA A 38 -17.83 -5.23 -26.24
N TYR A 39 -16.89 -6.18 -26.15
CA TYR A 39 -16.04 -6.61 -27.24
C TYR A 39 -16.64 -7.80 -27.99
N GLY A 40 -16.61 -7.73 -29.33
CA GLY A 40 -17.17 -8.74 -30.21
C GLY A 40 -16.34 -8.93 -31.48
N CYS A 41 -16.60 -10.04 -32.16
CA CYS A 41 -16.04 -10.31 -33.48
C CYS A 41 -16.81 -9.53 -34.56
N ARG A 42 -16.07 -9.02 -35.56
CA ARG A 42 -16.66 -8.32 -36.71
C ARG A 42 -17.48 -9.26 -37.60
N ASP A 43 -17.02 -10.50 -37.76
CA ASP A 43 -17.67 -11.54 -38.57
C ASP A 43 -18.26 -12.67 -37.71
N PRO A 44 -19.38 -13.30 -38.14
CA PRO A 44 -20.04 -14.40 -37.42
C PRO A 44 -19.19 -15.67 -37.32
N SER A 45 -18.17 -15.82 -38.17
CA SER A 45 -17.20 -16.93 -38.11
C SER A 45 -16.03 -16.66 -37.16
N CYS A 46 -15.91 -15.43 -36.60
CA CYS A 46 -14.90 -15.01 -35.62
C CYS A 46 -13.46 -15.41 -35.98
N ARG A 47 -13.17 -15.52 -37.28
CA ARG A 47 -11.90 -16.00 -37.82
C ARG A 47 -10.76 -14.99 -37.63
N ASP A 48 -11.13 -13.72 -37.51
CA ASP A 48 -10.22 -12.57 -37.35
C ASP A 48 -9.81 -12.27 -35.90
N ALA A 49 -10.41 -12.95 -34.90
CA ALA A 49 -10.13 -12.73 -33.49
C ALA A 49 -8.65 -12.93 -33.14
N THR A 50 -7.99 -13.90 -33.79
CA THR A 50 -6.59 -14.26 -33.54
C THR A 50 -5.59 -13.27 -34.15
N THR A 51 -5.99 -12.50 -35.16
CA THR A 51 -5.06 -11.69 -35.97
C THR A 51 -5.20 -10.18 -35.71
N ILE A 52 -6.41 -9.69 -35.43
CA ILE A 52 -6.72 -8.24 -35.38
C ILE A 52 -7.19 -7.79 -33.97
N GLY A 53 -7.43 -8.72 -33.06
CA GLY A 53 -8.01 -8.45 -31.73
C GLY A 53 -9.52 -8.15 -31.79
N LEU A 54 -10.18 -8.11 -30.63
CA LEU A 54 -11.63 -7.83 -30.59
C LEU A 54 -11.91 -6.33 -30.73
N ILE A 55 -12.96 -5.97 -31.48
CA ILE A 55 -13.42 -4.59 -31.60
C ILE A 55 -14.52 -4.29 -30.57
N LYS A 56 -14.62 -3.03 -30.13
CA LYS A 56 -15.74 -2.59 -29.28
C LYS A 56 -17.00 -2.50 -30.15
N VAL A 57 -17.95 -3.42 -29.95
CA VAL A 57 -19.21 -3.52 -30.70
C VAL A 57 -20.39 -2.99 -29.89
N ARG A 58 -20.30 -3.07 -28.57
CA ARG A 58 -21.37 -2.74 -27.63
C ARG A 58 -20.90 -1.71 -26.61
N ASP A 59 -21.86 -1.17 -25.86
CA ASP A 59 -21.58 -0.27 -24.75
C ASP A 59 -20.72 -0.95 -23.67
N THR A 60 -20.02 -0.11 -22.91
CA THR A 60 -19.11 -0.58 -21.86
C THR A 60 -19.86 -1.43 -20.84
N TYR A 61 -19.23 -2.52 -20.40
CA TYR A 61 -19.82 -3.45 -19.44
C TYR A 61 -20.28 -2.70 -18.17
N PRO A 62 -21.52 -2.92 -17.69
CA PRO A 62 -22.15 -2.04 -16.70
C PRO A 62 -21.52 -2.14 -15.31
N PHE A 63 -20.88 -3.26 -14.96
CA PHE A 63 -20.22 -3.44 -13.67
C PHE A 63 -19.08 -4.46 -13.75
N GLY A 64 -17.86 -4.06 -13.36
CA GLY A 64 -16.68 -4.94 -13.35
C GLY A 64 -15.87 -4.92 -14.65
N VAL A 65 -14.92 -5.85 -14.74
CA VAL A 65 -14.05 -6.04 -15.91
C VAL A 65 -14.79 -6.88 -16.96
N ASP A 66 -14.67 -6.48 -18.23
CA ASP A 66 -15.27 -7.21 -19.34
C ASP A 66 -14.59 -8.60 -19.49
N PRO A 67 -15.37 -9.69 -19.59
CA PRO A 67 -14.86 -11.06 -19.80
C PRO A 67 -13.82 -11.20 -20.93
N LYS A 68 -13.89 -10.40 -21.99
CA LYS A 68 -13.03 -10.54 -23.18
C LYS A 68 -11.92 -9.48 -23.26
N TRP A 69 -11.69 -8.76 -22.17
CA TRP A 69 -10.75 -7.63 -22.13
C TRP A 69 -9.28 -8.02 -22.38
N HIS A 70 -8.93 -9.29 -22.17
CA HIS A 70 -7.56 -9.81 -22.29
C HIS A 70 -6.96 -9.76 -23.73
N VAL A 71 -7.78 -9.57 -24.77
CA VAL A 71 -7.37 -9.74 -26.18
C VAL A 71 -7.72 -8.52 -27.04
N THR A 72 -7.34 -7.32 -26.59
CA THR A 72 -7.57 -6.10 -27.38
C THR A 72 -6.30 -5.26 -27.55
N GLY A 73 -5.90 -5.06 -28.81
CA GLY A 73 -4.81 -4.17 -29.20
C GLY A 73 -5.16 -2.70 -28.97
N ARG A 74 -4.18 -1.90 -28.54
CA ARG A 74 -4.35 -0.45 -28.28
C ARG A 74 -4.34 0.35 -29.59
N ASP A 75 -5.44 1.01 -29.90
CA ASP A 75 -5.45 2.12 -30.85
C ASP A 75 -4.71 3.32 -30.23
N THR A 76 -3.55 3.65 -30.80
CA THR A 76 -2.73 4.79 -30.36
C THR A 76 -3.04 6.02 -31.22
N ASN A 77 -3.62 7.08 -30.63
CA ASN A 77 -3.63 8.46 -31.14
C ASN A 77 -3.90 9.45 -29.96
N PRO A 78 -4.03 10.78 -30.18
CA PRO A 78 -3.11 11.88 -29.86
C PRO A 78 -2.83 12.20 -28.36
N VAL A 79 -3.31 11.38 -27.41
CA VAL A 79 -3.19 11.60 -25.95
C VAL A 79 -1.74 11.60 -25.45
N ARG A 80 -0.82 10.99 -26.21
CA ARG A 80 0.62 10.90 -25.90
C ARG A 80 1.27 12.26 -25.66
N SER A 81 0.89 13.29 -26.42
CA SER A 81 1.50 14.62 -26.35
C SER A 81 1.10 15.40 -25.09
N LEU A 82 -0.18 15.31 -24.69
CA LEU A 82 -0.66 15.92 -23.44
C LEU A 82 -0.01 15.25 -22.22
N HIS A 83 0.13 13.92 -22.25
CA HIS A 83 0.77 13.15 -21.18
C HIS A 83 2.23 13.59 -20.96
N PHE A 84 2.97 13.84 -22.04
CA PHE A 84 4.38 14.25 -21.97
C PHE A 84 4.57 15.62 -21.30
N ASN A 85 3.75 16.62 -21.66
CA ASN A 85 3.84 17.95 -21.07
C ASN A 85 3.44 17.96 -19.58
N CYS A 86 2.37 17.23 -19.21
CA CYS A 86 1.98 17.06 -17.81
C CYS A 86 3.06 16.31 -17.01
N GLN A 87 3.70 15.30 -17.59
CA GLN A 87 4.76 14.54 -16.94
C GLN A 87 5.99 15.41 -16.63
N ILE A 88 6.41 16.28 -17.56
CA ILE A 88 7.52 17.21 -17.34
C ILE A 88 7.18 18.23 -16.23
N LEU A 89 5.96 18.77 -16.23
CA LEU A 89 5.53 19.74 -15.22
C LEU A 89 5.52 19.13 -13.81
N LEU A 90 5.02 17.89 -13.67
CA LEU A 90 5.06 17.15 -12.41
C LEU A 90 6.50 16.88 -11.96
N LEU A 91 7.40 16.51 -12.87
CA LEU A 91 8.81 16.26 -12.57
C LEU A 91 9.51 17.53 -12.03
N LEU A 92 9.27 18.68 -12.66
CA LEU A 92 9.84 19.96 -12.21
C LEU A 92 9.32 20.36 -10.83
N SER A 93 8.02 20.16 -10.57
CA SER A 93 7.44 20.45 -9.25
C SER A 93 8.02 19.56 -8.14
N ALA A 94 8.28 18.28 -8.43
CA ALA A 94 8.91 17.36 -7.49
C ALA A 94 10.36 17.75 -7.19
N LEU A 95 11.11 18.24 -8.20
CA LEU A 95 12.49 18.67 -8.03
C LEU A 95 12.61 19.95 -7.18
N ILE A 96 11.62 20.85 -7.25
CA ILE A 96 11.54 22.07 -6.42
C ILE A 96 11.09 21.74 -4.99
N ALA A 97 10.24 20.73 -4.80
CA ALA A 97 9.73 20.34 -3.49
C ALA A 97 10.83 19.81 -2.54
N VAL A 98 11.88 19.16 -3.06
CA VAL A 98 12.97 18.60 -2.24
C VAL A 98 13.79 19.69 -1.54
N PRO A 99 14.32 20.73 -2.23
CA PRO A 99 14.94 21.87 -1.57
C PRO A 99 13.97 22.63 -0.65
N TRP A 100 12.69 22.76 -1.06
CA TRP A 100 11.69 23.45 -0.26
C TRP A 100 11.39 22.74 1.07
N MET A 101 11.54 21.42 1.18
CA MET A 101 11.37 20.73 2.46
C MET A 101 12.62 20.83 3.36
N MET A 102 13.80 20.98 2.75
CA MET A 102 15.09 20.93 3.45
C MET A 102 15.44 22.26 4.14
N PHE A 103 15.21 23.40 3.49
CA PHE A 103 15.73 24.71 3.96
C PHE A 103 14.85 25.51 4.94
N PRO A 104 13.50 25.50 4.87
CA PRO A 104 12.68 26.42 5.67
C PRO A 104 12.77 26.17 7.17
N LYS A 105 12.71 24.90 7.59
CA LYS A 105 12.73 24.53 9.01
C LYS A 105 14.03 24.94 9.71
N PRO A 106 15.24 24.55 9.22
CA PRO A 106 16.50 24.93 9.87
C PRO A 106 16.73 26.44 9.81
N PHE A 107 16.33 27.12 8.73
CA PHE A 107 16.52 28.57 8.60
C PHE A 107 15.58 29.37 9.52
N LEU A 108 14.33 28.90 9.70
CA LEU A 108 13.37 29.53 10.62
C LEU A 108 13.79 29.33 12.09
N LEU A 109 14.27 28.13 12.44
CA LEU A 109 14.82 27.84 13.77
C LEU A 109 16.08 28.66 14.07
N LYS A 110 16.99 28.80 13.10
CA LYS A 110 18.15 29.69 13.22
C LYS A 110 17.74 31.15 13.47
N LYS A 111 16.77 31.66 12.71
CA LYS A 111 16.28 33.04 12.86
C LYS A 111 15.64 33.27 14.24
N GLN A 112 14.83 32.33 14.71
CA GLN A 112 14.20 32.41 16.05
C GLN A 112 15.24 32.32 17.18
N HIS A 113 16.33 31.58 16.98
CA HIS A 113 17.41 31.47 17.96
C HIS A 113 18.22 32.77 18.05
N ASP A 114 18.53 33.41 16.91
CA ASP A 114 19.22 34.70 16.84
C ASP A 114 18.41 35.84 17.50
N GLU A 115 17.09 35.84 17.30
CA GLU A 115 16.16 36.78 17.95
C GLU A 115 16.06 36.54 19.48
N ARG A 116 16.15 35.28 19.95
CA ARG A 116 16.18 34.98 21.40
C ARG A 116 17.51 35.37 22.06
N HIS A 117 18.64 35.20 21.36
CA HIS A 117 19.94 35.62 21.87
C HIS A 117 20.06 37.14 22.02
N GLN A 118 19.46 37.92 21.11
CA GLN A 118 19.37 39.37 21.29
C GLN A 118 18.56 39.76 22.53
N GLY A 119 17.46 39.06 22.83
CA GLY A 119 16.64 39.32 24.02
C GLY A 119 17.36 39.05 25.36
N GLN A 120 18.22 38.02 25.42
CA GLN A 120 19.02 37.72 26.61
C GLN A 120 20.13 38.74 26.84
N LEU A 121 20.73 39.33 25.79
CA LEU A 121 21.75 40.37 25.92
C LEU A 121 21.20 41.65 26.58
N TYR A 122 19.94 42.01 26.35
CA TYR A 122 19.30 43.15 27.02
C TYR A 122 18.96 42.89 28.49
N THR A 123 18.76 41.63 28.89
CA THR A 123 18.49 41.28 30.30
C THR A 123 19.76 41.37 31.14
N MET A 124 20.92 41.00 30.57
CA MET A 124 22.22 41.07 31.25
C MET A 124 22.68 42.53 31.50
N LEU A 125 22.31 43.49 30.64
CA LEU A 125 22.59 44.91 30.87
C LEU A 125 21.80 45.50 32.05
N HIS A 126 20.69 44.87 32.47
CA HIS A 126 19.86 45.35 33.58
C HIS A 126 20.25 44.73 34.93
N SER A 127 21.05 43.66 34.93
CA SER A 127 21.59 42.98 36.12
C SER A 127 23.04 43.39 36.45
N ALA A 128 23.67 44.22 35.63
CA ALA A 128 25.06 44.67 35.83
C ALA A 128 25.24 45.73 36.95
N ASP A 129 24.15 46.18 37.57
CA ASP A 129 24.18 47.17 38.66
C ASP A 129 24.38 46.55 40.05
N ASP A 130 24.36 45.21 40.20
CA ASP A 130 24.58 44.50 41.47
C ASP A 130 25.85 43.61 41.42
N PRO A 131 26.98 44.04 41.99
CA PRO A 131 28.26 43.31 41.91
C PRO A 131 28.30 42.01 42.74
N LEU A 132 27.22 41.64 43.44
CA LEU A 132 27.16 40.45 44.28
C LEU A 132 26.70 39.19 43.52
N GLU A 133 26.15 39.35 42.31
CA GLU A 133 25.56 38.25 41.52
C GLU A 133 26.53 37.66 40.48
N GLU A 134 27.64 38.36 40.21
CA GLU A 134 28.66 38.01 39.21
C GLU A 134 29.42 36.70 39.55
N GLN A 135 29.49 36.33 40.83
CA GLN A 135 30.22 35.13 41.30
C GLN A 135 29.38 33.85 41.37
N LEU A 136 28.05 33.94 41.30
CA LEU A 136 27.15 32.77 41.32
C LEU A 136 26.75 32.28 39.93
N GLN A 137 26.98 33.07 38.88
CA GLN A 137 26.56 32.75 37.50
C GLN A 137 27.66 32.13 36.62
N LEU A 138 28.88 31.98 37.14
CA LEU A 138 30.01 31.42 36.38
C LEU A 138 29.92 29.89 36.17
N ASP A 139 28.96 29.22 36.81
CA ASP A 139 28.80 27.75 36.77
C ASP A 139 27.55 27.29 35.98
N SER A 140 26.75 28.20 35.40
CA SER A 140 25.50 27.84 34.70
C SER A 140 25.45 28.21 33.21
N HIS A 141 26.57 28.62 32.62
CA HIS A 141 26.65 28.87 31.18
C HIS A 141 27.42 27.75 30.47
N SER A 142 26.93 26.52 30.63
CA SER A 142 27.03 25.53 29.55
C SER A 142 26.26 26.10 28.36
N HIS A 143 26.97 26.81 27.48
CA HIS A 143 26.49 27.15 26.16
C HIS A 143 26.05 25.85 25.49
N GLU A 144 24.75 25.53 25.51
CA GLU A 144 24.14 24.77 24.43
C GLU A 144 24.28 25.65 23.18
N GLU A 145 25.46 25.61 22.55
CA GLU A 145 25.64 26.12 21.21
C GLU A 145 24.57 25.43 20.37
N PHE A 146 23.60 26.21 19.89
CA PHE A 146 22.67 25.74 18.88
C PHE A 146 23.50 25.35 17.66
N GLU A 147 23.83 24.07 17.59
CA GLU A 147 24.64 23.53 16.51
C GLU A 147 23.73 23.46 15.29
N PHE A 148 23.69 24.56 14.54
CA PHE A 148 22.96 24.64 13.27
C PHE A 148 23.33 23.47 12.34
N SER A 149 24.56 22.97 12.48
CA SER A 149 25.05 21.74 11.87
C SER A 149 24.20 20.51 12.23
N GLU A 150 23.90 20.28 13.51
CA GLU A 150 23.10 19.13 13.98
C GLU A 150 21.65 19.22 13.47
N VAL A 151 21.01 20.38 13.56
CA VAL A 151 19.64 20.60 13.06
C VAL A 151 19.59 20.42 11.54
N PHE A 152 20.61 20.89 10.83
CA PHE A 152 20.73 20.72 9.38
C PHE A 152 20.94 19.25 9.00
N VAL A 153 21.80 18.52 9.70
CA VAL A 153 22.04 17.08 9.49
C VAL A 153 20.78 16.28 9.76
N HIS A 154 20.08 16.52 10.88
CA HIS A 154 18.83 15.83 11.19
C HIS A 154 17.74 16.09 10.13
N GLN A 155 17.60 17.34 9.67
CA GLN A 155 16.65 17.69 8.60
C GLN A 155 17.03 17.07 7.24
N LEU A 156 18.33 16.99 6.93
CA LEU A 156 18.85 16.33 5.73
C LEU A 156 18.51 14.83 5.75
N ILE A 157 18.76 14.14 6.86
CA ILE A 157 18.44 12.71 7.02
C ILE A 157 16.94 12.49 6.84
N HIS A 158 16.09 13.28 7.53
CA HIS A 158 14.64 13.18 7.39
C HIS A 158 14.17 13.41 5.94
N THR A 159 14.84 14.31 5.20
CA THR A 159 14.53 14.57 3.78
C THR A 159 14.90 13.39 2.89
N ILE A 160 16.09 12.81 3.09
CA ILE A 160 16.56 11.63 2.33
C ILE A 160 15.68 10.42 2.63
N GLU A 161 15.38 10.17 3.91
CA GLU A 161 14.51 9.08 4.34
C GLU A 161 13.10 9.22 3.78
N PHE A 162 12.54 10.44 3.78
CA PHE A 162 11.23 10.69 3.20
C PHE A 162 11.19 10.45 1.69
N VAL A 163 12.18 10.93 0.93
CA VAL A 163 12.23 10.75 -0.53
C VAL A 163 12.45 9.28 -0.91
N LEU A 164 13.43 8.62 -0.29
CA LEU A 164 13.70 7.19 -0.52
C LEU A 164 12.53 6.33 -0.04
N GLY A 165 11.93 6.70 1.09
CA GLY A 165 10.73 6.07 1.63
C GLY A 165 9.53 6.21 0.70
N ALA A 166 9.30 7.37 0.09
CA ALA A 166 8.20 7.56 -0.86
C ALA A 166 8.32 6.65 -2.09
N VAL A 167 9.51 6.53 -2.67
CA VAL A 167 9.78 5.64 -3.81
C VAL A 167 9.65 4.16 -3.39
N SER A 168 10.28 3.80 -2.27
CA SER A 168 10.27 2.42 -1.73
C SER A 168 8.85 1.95 -1.39
N ASN A 169 8.07 2.80 -0.71
CA ASN A 169 6.69 2.51 -0.35
C ASN A 169 5.84 2.28 -1.60
N THR A 170 6.00 3.13 -2.62
CA THR A 170 5.27 2.98 -3.90
C THR A 170 5.63 1.67 -4.60
N ALA A 171 6.92 1.32 -4.66
CA ALA A 171 7.37 0.05 -5.24
C ALA A 171 6.86 -1.17 -4.45
N SER A 172 6.78 -1.06 -3.12
CA SER A 172 6.30 -2.15 -2.25
C SER A 172 4.84 -2.54 -2.52
N TYR A 173 3.99 -1.60 -2.97
CA TYR A 173 2.60 -1.88 -3.36
C TYR A 173 2.47 -2.78 -4.60
N LEU A 174 3.51 -2.89 -5.45
CA LEU A 174 3.53 -3.83 -6.58
C LEU A 174 3.32 -5.28 -6.10
N ARG A 175 3.68 -5.58 -4.85
CA ARG A 175 3.43 -6.89 -4.22
C ARG A 175 1.97 -7.33 -4.28
N LEU A 176 1.03 -6.41 -4.09
CA LEU A 176 -0.41 -6.74 -4.15
C LEU A 176 -0.81 -7.18 -5.56
N TRP A 177 -0.29 -6.49 -6.58
CA TRP A 177 -0.50 -6.87 -7.98
C TRP A 177 0.13 -8.23 -8.30
N ALA A 178 1.38 -8.45 -7.90
CA ALA A 178 2.07 -9.72 -8.12
C ALA A 178 1.36 -10.90 -7.43
N LEU A 179 0.89 -10.71 -6.20
CA LEU A 179 0.14 -11.74 -5.49
C LEU A 179 -1.22 -12.02 -6.14
N SER A 180 -1.93 -10.97 -6.58
CA SER A 180 -3.20 -11.12 -7.29
C SER A 180 -3.02 -11.85 -8.62
N LEU A 181 -1.96 -11.54 -9.37
CA LEU A 181 -1.63 -12.25 -10.61
C LEU A 181 -1.30 -13.72 -10.35
N ALA A 182 -0.46 -14.01 -9.36
CA ALA A 182 -0.11 -15.39 -9.02
C ALA A 182 -1.34 -16.21 -8.62
N HIS A 183 -2.26 -15.62 -7.86
CA HIS A 183 -3.52 -16.26 -7.46
C HIS A 183 -4.41 -16.60 -8.66
N SER A 184 -4.58 -15.66 -9.61
CA SER A 184 -5.38 -15.89 -10.81
C SER A 184 -4.76 -16.98 -11.71
N GLU A 185 -3.44 -16.91 -11.95
CA GLU A 185 -2.71 -17.92 -12.74
C GLU A 185 -2.76 -19.31 -12.10
N LEU A 186 -2.54 -19.39 -10.78
CA LEU A 186 -2.57 -20.65 -10.04
C LEU A 186 -3.98 -21.28 -10.08
N SER A 187 -5.03 -20.47 -9.89
CA SER A 187 -6.42 -20.94 -9.99
C SER A 187 -6.75 -21.47 -11.39
N SER A 188 -6.25 -20.83 -12.46
CA SER A 188 -6.44 -21.27 -13.85
C SER A 188 -5.78 -22.61 -14.10
N VAL A 189 -4.53 -22.79 -13.67
CA VAL A 189 -3.81 -24.05 -13.81
C VAL A 189 -4.48 -25.19 -13.04
N PHE A 190 -5.00 -24.94 -11.84
CA PHE A 190 -5.75 -25.95 -11.09
C PHE A 190 -7.05 -26.34 -11.80
N TYR A 191 -7.80 -25.36 -12.33
CA TYR A 191 -9.02 -25.62 -13.09
C TYR A 191 -8.76 -26.47 -14.33
N ASP A 192 -7.77 -26.08 -15.14
CA ASP A 192 -7.43 -26.76 -16.39
C ASP A 192 -6.83 -28.15 -16.17
N LYS A 193 -5.92 -28.29 -15.20
CA LYS A 193 -5.18 -29.55 -15.00
C LYS A 193 -5.90 -30.57 -14.13
N VAL A 194 -6.82 -30.14 -13.27
CA VAL A 194 -7.56 -31.06 -12.39
C VAL A 194 -8.99 -31.29 -12.90
N LEU A 195 -9.77 -30.24 -13.14
CA LEU A 195 -11.19 -30.38 -13.46
C LEU A 195 -11.43 -30.71 -14.94
N LEU A 196 -10.83 -29.97 -15.87
CA LEU A 196 -10.99 -30.25 -17.31
C LEU A 196 -10.38 -31.60 -17.70
N LEU A 197 -9.24 -31.97 -17.11
CA LEU A 197 -8.63 -33.29 -17.30
C LEU A 197 -9.57 -34.41 -16.83
N ALA A 198 -10.18 -34.26 -15.64
CA ALA A 198 -11.11 -35.26 -15.10
C ALA A 198 -12.38 -35.38 -15.95
N TRP A 199 -12.86 -34.28 -16.54
CA TRP A 199 -14.01 -34.28 -17.46
C TRP A 199 -13.71 -35.01 -18.77
N GLY A 200 -12.47 -34.96 -19.25
CA GLY A 200 -12.05 -35.63 -20.48
C GLY A 200 -12.15 -37.16 -20.42
N PHE A 201 -12.15 -37.75 -19.22
CA PHE A 201 -12.36 -39.18 -19.02
C PHE A 201 -13.87 -39.46 -18.88
N ASN A 202 -14.43 -40.23 -19.80
CA ASN A 202 -15.87 -40.61 -19.80
C ASN A 202 -16.24 -41.63 -18.68
N ASN A 203 -15.43 -41.71 -17.62
CA ASN A 203 -15.61 -42.60 -16.48
C ASN A 203 -16.08 -41.82 -15.25
N VAL A 204 -17.29 -42.11 -14.79
CA VAL A 204 -17.92 -41.44 -13.64
C VAL A 204 -17.07 -41.52 -12.36
N ILE A 205 -16.37 -42.63 -12.13
CA ILE A 205 -15.51 -42.82 -10.95
C ILE A 205 -14.33 -41.83 -10.95
N ILE A 206 -13.68 -41.64 -12.10
CA ILE A 206 -12.53 -40.72 -12.23
C ILE A 206 -13.00 -39.28 -12.05
N LEU A 207 -14.19 -38.94 -12.57
CA LEU A 207 -14.78 -37.62 -12.41
C LEU A 207 -15.09 -37.29 -10.95
N ILE A 208 -15.67 -38.23 -10.18
CA ILE A 208 -15.95 -38.04 -8.75
C ILE A 208 -14.65 -37.80 -7.97
N ILE A 209 -13.63 -38.63 -8.22
CA ILE A 209 -12.31 -38.47 -7.57
C ILE A 209 -11.68 -37.12 -7.94
N GLY A 210 -11.77 -36.72 -9.22
CA GLY A 210 -11.26 -35.43 -9.70
C GLY A 210 -11.91 -34.24 -9.01
N ILE A 211 -13.23 -34.26 -8.83
CA ILE A 211 -13.96 -33.19 -8.10
C ILE A 211 -13.54 -33.15 -6.63
N VAL A 212 -13.42 -34.31 -5.96
CA VAL A 212 -13.00 -34.36 -4.55
C VAL A 212 -11.60 -33.79 -4.37
N VAL A 213 -10.66 -34.17 -5.24
CA VAL A 213 -9.30 -33.64 -5.24
C VAL A 213 -9.28 -32.14 -5.53
N PHE A 214 -10.08 -31.68 -6.50
CA PHE A 214 -10.21 -30.25 -6.82
C PHE A 214 -10.70 -29.44 -5.62
N VAL A 215 -11.78 -29.86 -4.95
CA VAL A 215 -12.31 -29.18 -3.77
C VAL A 215 -11.27 -29.12 -2.65
N PHE A 216 -10.58 -30.23 -2.37
CA PHE A 216 -9.57 -30.26 -1.33
C PHE A 216 -8.36 -29.36 -1.67
N ALA A 217 -7.89 -29.38 -2.92
CA ALA A 217 -6.81 -28.53 -3.39
C ALA A 217 -7.17 -27.04 -3.33
N THR A 218 -8.38 -26.67 -3.77
CA THR A 218 -8.88 -25.29 -3.72
C THR A 218 -9.04 -24.80 -2.28
N VAL A 219 -9.59 -25.61 -1.38
CA VAL A 219 -9.73 -25.20 0.03
C VAL A 219 -8.37 -25.13 0.73
N GLY A 220 -7.51 -26.12 0.54
CA GLY A 220 -6.21 -26.16 1.23
C GLY A 220 -5.23 -25.12 0.70
N VAL A 221 -4.99 -25.11 -0.61
CA VAL A 221 -3.95 -24.26 -1.23
C VAL A 221 -4.49 -22.86 -1.48
N LEU A 222 -5.55 -22.73 -2.28
CA LEU A 222 -6.04 -21.41 -2.72
C LEU A 222 -6.72 -20.63 -1.58
N LEU A 223 -7.54 -21.29 -0.76
CA LEU A 223 -8.29 -20.60 0.29
C LEU A 223 -7.50 -20.45 1.58
N VAL A 224 -6.77 -21.46 2.07
CA VAL A 224 -6.06 -21.34 3.37
C VAL A 224 -4.66 -20.75 3.21
N MET A 225 -3.81 -21.35 2.37
CA MET A 225 -2.40 -20.96 2.30
C MET A 225 -2.19 -19.59 1.64
N GLU A 226 -2.85 -19.34 0.50
CA GLU A 226 -2.66 -18.07 -0.21
C GLU A 226 -3.32 -16.89 0.49
N THR A 227 -4.50 -17.06 1.11
CA THR A 227 -5.13 -15.97 1.86
C THR A 227 -4.34 -15.59 3.10
N LEU A 228 -3.69 -16.56 3.77
CA LEU A 228 -2.78 -16.29 4.88
C LEU A 228 -1.55 -15.51 4.42
N SER A 229 -0.98 -15.86 3.26
CA SER A 229 0.12 -15.10 2.63
C SER A 229 -0.31 -13.66 2.30
N ALA A 230 -1.49 -13.49 1.70
CA ALA A 230 -2.08 -12.18 1.39
C ALA A 230 -2.30 -11.33 2.65
N PHE A 231 -2.82 -11.95 3.71
CA PHE A 231 -3.03 -11.29 4.99
C PHE A 231 -1.71 -10.75 5.58
N LEU A 232 -0.65 -11.56 5.60
CA LEU A 232 0.66 -11.12 6.11
C LEU A 232 1.28 -10.01 5.27
N HIS A 233 1.10 -10.06 3.94
CA HIS A 233 1.54 -8.98 3.06
C HIS A 233 0.77 -7.68 3.29
N ALA A 234 -0.54 -7.75 3.54
CA ALA A 234 -1.36 -6.60 3.91
C ALA A 234 -0.98 -6.02 5.28
N LEU A 235 -0.68 -6.88 6.27
CA LEU A 235 -0.22 -6.46 7.59
C LEU A 235 1.12 -5.73 7.49
N ARG A 236 2.08 -6.28 6.72
CA ARG A 236 3.35 -5.60 6.47
C ARG A 236 3.14 -4.21 5.88
N LEU A 237 2.30 -4.10 4.85
CA LEU A 237 1.96 -2.81 4.22
C LEU A 237 1.41 -1.79 5.22
N HIS A 238 0.58 -2.25 6.18
CA HIS A 238 0.09 -1.38 7.24
C HIS A 238 1.19 -1.00 8.23
N TRP A 239 2.04 -1.95 8.62
CA TRP A 239 3.06 -1.73 9.64
C TRP A 239 4.21 -0.86 9.14
N VAL A 240 4.75 -1.14 7.95
CA VAL A 240 5.94 -0.45 7.45
C VAL A 240 5.55 0.76 6.60
N GLU A 241 4.62 0.61 5.65
CA GLU A 241 4.35 1.66 4.67
C GLU A 241 3.31 2.69 5.15
N PHE A 242 2.31 2.28 5.95
CA PHE A 242 1.27 3.17 6.47
C PHE A 242 1.67 3.84 7.79
N GLN A 243 2.11 3.07 8.80
CA GLN A 243 2.43 3.62 10.13
C GLN A 243 3.66 4.52 10.14
N ASN A 244 4.66 4.27 9.28
CA ASN A 244 5.90 5.07 9.22
C ASN A 244 5.66 6.57 8.91
N LYS A 245 4.46 6.96 8.46
CA LYS A 245 4.14 8.36 8.16
C LYS A 245 3.60 9.15 9.35
N PHE A 246 2.94 8.50 10.30
CA PHE A 246 2.14 9.19 11.33
C PHE A 246 2.36 8.66 12.74
N TYR A 247 2.83 7.41 12.87
CA TYR A 247 2.95 6.74 14.15
C TYR A 247 4.37 6.92 14.70
N VAL A 248 4.50 7.74 15.75
CA VAL A 248 5.79 8.11 16.37
C VAL A 248 6.23 7.10 17.44
N GLY A 249 5.33 6.23 17.92
CA GLY A 249 5.68 5.09 18.79
C GLY A 249 6.05 5.39 20.25
N ASN A 250 6.03 6.65 20.69
CA ASN A 250 6.51 7.07 22.03
C ASN A 250 5.50 6.88 23.19
N GLY A 251 4.61 5.88 23.12
CA GLY A 251 3.57 5.64 24.13
C GLY A 251 3.84 4.40 25.00
N TYR A 252 3.32 4.41 26.23
CA TYR A 252 3.22 3.20 27.05
C TYR A 252 1.81 2.62 26.96
N LYS A 253 1.69 1.28 27.00
CA LYS A 253 0.38 0.62 27.03
C LYS A 253 -0.31 0.95 28.36
N PHE A 254 -1.47 1.59 28.29
CA PHE A 254 -2.28 1.84 29.48
C PHE A 254 -2.79 0.51 30.04
N SER A 255 -2.37 0.17 31.25
CA SER A 255 -2.90 -0.96 32.02
C SER A 255 -3.56 -0.39 33.28
N PRO A 256 -4.90 -0.32 33.34
CA PRO A 256 -5.59 0.11 34.54
C PRO A 256 -5.44 -0.95 35.63
N PHE A 257 -5.43 -0.52 36.89
CA PHE A 257 -5.55 -1.44 38.00
C PHE A 257 -6.95 -2.08 37.98
N SER A 258 -7.01 -3.39 37.72
CA SER A 258 -8.24 -4.18 37.74
C SER A 258 -8.02 -5.47 38.53
N PHE A 259 -8.95 -5.79 39.43
CA PHE A 259 -8.89 -7.00 40.24
C PHE A 259 -8.92 -8.30 39.41
N THR A 260 -9.49 -8.25 38.20
CA THR A 260 -9.47 -9.39 37.26
C THR A 260 -8.08 -9.72 36.73
N ILE A 261 -7.18 -8.74 36.65
CA ILE A 261 -5.80 -8.96 36.17
C ILE A 261 -4.97 -9.60 37.29
N VAL A 262 -5.18 -9.16 38.53
CA VAL A 262 -4.50 -9.71 39.72
C VAL A 262 -4.86 -11.18 39.95
N SER A 263 -6.11 -11.58 39.72
CA SER A 263 -6.52 -12.98 39.84
C SER A 263 -5.94 -13.92 38.78
N GLU A 264 -5.56 -13.40 37.60
CA GLU A 264 -4.89 -14.19 36.55
C GLU A 264 -3.37 -14.36 36.81
N ASP A 265 -2.76 -13.45 37.57
CA ASP A 265 -1.33 -13.52 37.93
C ASP A 265 -1.06 -14.47 39.13
N ASP A 266 -2.10 -14.82 39.90
CA ASP A 266 -2.02 -15.69 41.09
C ASP A 266 -2.35 -17.18 40.80
N GLU A 267 -2.76 -17.55 39.58
CA GLU A 267 -2.94 -18.93 39.08
C GLU A 267 -1.75 -19.41 38.23
#